data_AF-A0A965F8X8-F1
#
_entry.id   AF-A0A965F8X8-F1
#
_cell.length_a   1.000
_cell.length_b   1.000
_cell.length_c   1.000
_cell.angle_alpha   90.00
_cell.angle_beta   90.00
_cell.angle_gamma   90.00
#
_symmetry.space_group_name_H-M   'P 1'
#
loop_
_entity.id
_entity.type
_entity.pdbx_description
1 polymer ?
#
loop_
_entity_poly.entity_id
_entity_poly.type
_entity_poly.pdbx_seq_one_letter_code
_entity_poly.pdbx_strand_id
1 'polypeptide(L)'
;MSTQDLIRIATRESPLALWQANYVKDALQRHHGNLVVELVPMTTRGDQILNSPLAKVGGKGLFVKELEKAMLEGRADIAVHSMKDVPMSFPEGLKLAVVCEREDPADAFVSNKFPALLQLPNGARVGTSSFRRQCQLQSERPDIQICDLRGNVGTRLGKLDAGEYDAIILASAGLIRLGLQHRINERLSFDLSLPAGGQGAVGIECRADDEKTYELIQCLHHHETAIRVSAERAVNERLDGGCQVPIASYAEVQQGSVFLRALVGALDGSVIYRSQKSGSTQDARQLGISVAEDLLSQGARSILDSIEKMT
;
A
#
# COMPACT_ATOMS: atom_id res chain seq x y z
N MET A 1 -28.52 -32.36 -4.83
CA MET A 1 -27.14 -32.13 -4.35
C MET A 1 -26.88 -30.65 -4.55
N SER A 2 -26.73 -29.85 -3.49
CA SER A 2 -26.36 -28.45 -3.70
C SER A 2 -24.95 -28.45 -4.28
N THR A 3 -24.76 -27.87 -5.45
CA THR A 3 -23.44 -27.63 -6.02
C THR A 3 -22.66 -26.81 -5.01
N GLN A 4 -21.52 -27.33 -4.55
CA GLN A 4 -20.65 -26.61 -3.64
C GLN A 4 -20.01 -25.46 -4.40
N ASP A 5 -20.20 -24.22 -3.95
CA ASP A 5 -19.60 -23.06 -4.60
C ASP A 5 -18.09 -23.05 -4.31
N LEU A 6 -17.30 -22.72 -5.34
CA LEU A 6 -15.85 -22.66 -5.30
C LEU A 6 -15.40 -21.24 -5.64
N ILE A 7 -14.50 -20.68 -4.83
CA ILE A 7 -13.74 -19.46 -5.15
C ILE A 7 -12.25 -19.79 -5.16
N ARG A 8 -11.57 -19.42 -6.25
CA ARG A 8 -10.12 -19.50 -6.39
C ARG A 8 -9.49 -18.12 -6.20
N ILE A 9 -8.61 -18.00 -5.22
CA ILE A 9 -7.93 -16.76 -4.83
C ILE A 9 -6.53 -16.73 -5.44
N ALA A 10 -6.33 -15.89 -6.45
CA ALA A 10 -5.00 -15.54 -6.94
C ALA A 10 -4.26 -14.73 -5.86
N THR A 11 -3.04 -15.15 -5.53
CA THR A 11 -2.18 -14.43 -4.56
C THR A 11 -0.70 -14.61 -4.88
N ARG A 12 0.12 -13.69 -4.39
CA ARG A 12 1.58 -13.83 -4.42
C ARG A 12 2.04 -14.84 -3.39
N GLU A 13 3.22 -15.43 -3.62
CA GLU A 13 3.80 -16.46 -2.75
C GLU A 13 4.51 -15.90 -1.51
N SER A 14 4.66 -14.57 -1.40
CA SER A 14 5.31 -13.99 -0.22
C SER A 14 4.50 -14.27 1.05
N PRO A 15 5.14 -14.45 2.23
CA PRO A 15 4.43 -14.75 3.47
C PRO A 15 3.29 -13.78 3.81
N LEU A 16 3.49 -12.48 3.55
CA LEU A 16 2.46 -11.46 3.79
C LEU A 16 1.29 -11.57 2.82
N ALA A 17 1.54 -11.91 1.55
CA ALA A 17 0.48 -12.09 0.56
C ALA A 17 -0.34 -13.36 0.83
N LEU A 18 0.32 -14.45 1.22
CA LEU A 18 -0.35 -15.67 1.69
C LEU A 18 -1.16 -15.40 2.96
N TRP A 19 -0.66 -14.61 3.90
CA TRP A 19 -1.45 -14.18 5.06
C TRP A 19 -2.72 -13.45 4.62
N GLN A 20 -2.63 -12.50 3.68
CA GLN A 20 -3.78 -11.73 3.20
C GLN A 20 -4.81 -12.60 2.50
N ALA A 21 -4.35 -13.56 1.69
CA ALA A 21 -5.22 -14.51 1.02
C ALA A 21 -5.92 -15.46 2.02
N ASN A 22 -5.21 -15.92 3.06
CA ASN A 22 -5.83 -16.70 4.13
C ASN A 22 -6.82 -15.87 4.95
N TYR A 23 -6.51 -14.60 5.25
CA TYR A 23 -7.46 -13.69 5.91
C TYR A 23 -8.78 -13.57 5.13
N VAL A 24 -8.71 -13.40 3.80
CA VAL A 24 -9.90 -13.36 2.95
C VAL A 24 -10.61 -14.71 2.92
N LYS A 25 -9.86 -15.81 2.74
CA LYS A 25 -10.40 -17.17 2.77
C LYS A 25 -11.17 -17.46 4.06
N ASP A 26 -10.55 -17.23 5.21
CA ASP A 26 -11.13 -17.52 6.51
C ASP A 26 -12.38 -16.66 6.75
N ALA A 27 -12.39 -15.43 6.24
CA ALA A 27 -13.57 -14.57 6.32
C ALA A 27 -14.70 -15.06 5.41
N LEU A 28 -14.41 -15.42 4.16
CA LEU A 28 -15.41 -15.99 3.25
C LEU A 28 -16.02 -17.28 3.81
N GLN A 29 -15.20 -18.19 4.35
CA GLN A 29 -15.67 -19.47 4.91
C GLN A 29 -16.51 -19.26 6.18
N ARG A 30 -16.24 -18.22 6.98
CA ARG A 30 -17.08 -17.85 8.13
C ARG A 30 -18.45 -17.32 7.71
N HIS A 31 -18.53 -16.57 6.61
CA HIS A 31 -19.80 -16.03 6.11
C HIS A 31 -20.59 -17.07 5.29
N HIS A 32 -19.90 -18.00 4.63
CA HIS A 32 -20.49 -18.98 3.72
C HIS A 32 -20.07 -20.40 4.11
N GLY A 33 -20.89 -21.07 4.93
CA GLY A 33 -20.53 -22.37 5.53
C GLY A 33 -20.25 -23.52 4.55
N ASN A 34 -20.71 -23.43 3.30
CA ASN A 34 -20.50 -24.46 2.27
C ASN A 34 -19.47 -24.05 1.21
N LEU A 35 -18.90 -22.85 1.28
CA LEU A 35 -17.99 -22.33 0.27
C LEU A 35 -16.62 -23.00 0.35
N VAL A 36 -16.18 -23.58 -0.76
CA VAL A 36 -14.79 -24.04 -0.91
C VAL A 36 -13.97 -22.86 -1.38
N VAL A 37 -12.83 -22.65 -0.73
CA VAL A 37 -11.89 -21.59 -1.11
C VAL A 37 -10.52 -22.21 -1.33
N GLU A 38 -10.04 -22.08 -2.56
CA GLU A 38 -8.73 -22.55 -3.00
C GLU A 38 -7.79 -21.36 -3.20
N LEU A 39 -6.55 -21.51 -2.74
CA LEU A 39 -5.51 -20.52 -3.06
C LEU A 39 -4.80 -20.94 -4.34
N VAL A 40 -4.54 -19.97 -5.21
CA VAL A 40 -3.75 -20.12 -6.43
C VAL A 40 -2.51 -19.22 -6.30
N PRO A 41 -1.46 -19.67 -5.58
CA PRO A 41 -0.23 -18.90 -5.43
C PRO A 41 0.48 -18.78 -6.77
N MET A 42 1.11 -17.62 -7.01
CA MET A 42 1.93 -17.40 -8.19
C MET A 42 3.08 -16.44 -7.92
N THR A 43 4.16 -16.63 -8.68
CA THR A 43 5.30 -15.71 -8.70
C THR A 43 5.04 -14.58 -9.69
N THR A 44 5.26 -13.32 -9.29
CA THR A 44 5.19 -12.18 -10.22
C THR A 44 6.57 -11.75 -10.69
N ARG A 45 6.64 -10.96 -11.79
CA ARG A 45 7.90 -10.36 -12.22
C ARG A 45 8.57 -9.51 -11.13
N GLY A 46 7.77 -8.83 -10.30
CA GLY A 46 8.26 -8.07 -9.14
C GLY A 46 8.96 -8.92 -8.08
N ASP A 47 8.62 -10.21 -7.96
CA ASP A 47 9.27 -11.15 -7.04
C ASP A 47 10.61 -11.68 -7.60
N GLN A 48 10.74 -11.75 -8.93
CA GLN A 48 11.95 -12.25 -9.59
C GLN A 48 13.06 -11.20 -9.71
N ILE A 49 12.69 -9.90 -9.75
CA ILE A 49 13.64 -8.81 -9.98
C ILE A 49 14.04 -8.15 -8.64
N LEU A 50 14.99 -8.77 -7.95
CA LEU A 50 15.51 -8.26 -6.66
C LEU A 50 16.73 -7.32 -6.82
N ASN A 51 17.47 -7.41 -7.94
CA ASN A 51 18.81 -6.83 -8.10
C ASN A 51 18.88 -5.55 -8.96
N SER A 52 17.76 -4.99 -9.41
CA SER A 52 17.72 -3.75 -10.21
C SER A 52 16.84 -2.69 -9.54
N PRO A 53 17.20 -1.39 -9.58
CA PRO A 53 16.33 -0.32 -9.10
C PRO A 53 14.94 -0.41 -9.77
N LEU A 54 13.86 -0.34 -8.97
CA LEU A 54 12.47 -0.47 -9.42
C LEU A 54 12.15 0.63 -10.44
N ALA A 55 12.71 1.82 -10.19
CA ALA A 55 12.82 2.95 -11.09
C ALA A 55 13.21 2.52 -12.51
N LYS A 56 14.38 1.87 -12.64
CA LYS A 56 14.92 1.39 -13.92
C LYS A 56 14.17 0.19 -14.53
N VAL A 57 13.35 -0.51 -13.74
CA VAL A 57 12.67 -1.73 -14.19
C VAL A 57 11.30 -1.43 -14.80
N GLY A 58 10.74 -0.23 -14.58
CA GLY A 58 9.65 0.36 -15.37
C GLY A 58 8.45 -0.56 -15.62
N GLY A 59 7.35 -0.36 -14.89
CA GLY A 59 6.08 -0.99 -15.27
C GLY A 59 4.98 -0.80 -14.24
N LYS A 60 3.89 -0.13 -14.64
CA LYS A 60 2.64 -0.14 -13.87
C LYS A 60 2.24 -1.60 -13.62
N GLY A 61 2.05 -1.98 -12.35
CA GLY A 61 1.50 -3.28 -11.97
C GLY A 61 2.47 -4.48 -11.92
N LEU A 62 3.77 -4.29 -11.65
CA LEU A 62 4.77 -5.39 -11.50
C LEU A 62 4.39 -6.51 -10.52
N PHE A 63 3.46 -6.26 -9.60
CA PHE A 63 2.99 -7.22 -8.61
C PHE A 63 1.55 -7.70 -8.84
N VAL A 64 0.88 -7.23 -9.89
CA VAL A 64 -0.54 -7.54 -10.13
C VAL A 64 -0.82 -8.19 -11.49
N LYS A 65 0.00 -7.94 -12.52
CA LYS A 65 -0.26 -8.41 -13.89
C LYS A 65 -0.52 -9.92 -14.00
N GLU A 66 0.26 -10.74 -13.31
CA GLU A 66 0.10 -12.19 -13.35
C GLU A 66 -1.20 -12.65 -12.67
N LEU A 67 -1.63 -11.93 -11.63
CA LEU A 67 -2.90 -12.15 -10.92
C LEU A 67 -4.08 -11.76 -11.82
N GLU A 68 -4.01 -10.58 -12.45
CA GLU A 68 -5.00 -10.07 -13.42
C GLU A 68 -5.17 -11.05 -14.59
N LYS A 69 -4.05 -11.53 -15.16
CA LYS A 69 -4.06 -12.54 -16.23
C LYS A 69 -4.73 -13.85 -15.78
N ALA A 70 -4.48 -14.31 -14.56
CA ALA A 70 -5.12 -15.52 -14.04
C ALA A 70 -6.65 -15.37 -13.92
N MET A 71 -7.14 -14.19 -13.54
CA MET A 71 -8.58 -13.91 -13.49
C MET A 71 -9.22 -13.82 -14.88
N LEU A 72 -8.57 -13.14 -15.82
CA LEU A 72 -9.04 -13.02 -17.21
C LEU A 72 -9.06 -14.37 -17.94
N GLU A 73 -8.11 -15.25 -17.65
CA GLU A 73 -8.05 -16.61 -18.22
C GLU A 73 -8.94 -17.62 -17.46
N GLY A 74 -9.70 -17.18 -16.45
CA GLY A 74 -10.57 -18.05 -15.66
C GLY A 74 -9.83 -19.08 -14.80
N ARG A 75 -8.53 -18.90 -14.55
CA ARG A 75 -7.72 -19.72 -13.63
C ARG A 75 -7.93 -19.35 -12.17
N ALA A 76 -8.36 -18.12 -11.92
CA ALA A 76 -8.76 -17.61 -10.60
C ALA A 76 -10.06 -16.81 -10.72
N ASP A 77 -10.72 -16.57 -9.59
CA ASP A 77 -12.00 -15.84 -9.53
C ASP A 77 -11.82 -14.46 -8.90
N ILE A 78 -10.95 -14.37 -7.89
CA ILE A 78 -10.56 -13.11 -7.26
C ILE A 78 -9.04 -13.03 -7.09
N ALA A 79 -8.52 -11.81 -6.94
CA ALA A 79 -7.15 -11.55 -6.54
C ALA A 79 -7.12 -10.67 -5.29
N VAL A 80 -6.17 -10.94 -4.38
CA VAL A 80 -6.06 -10.26 -3.08
C VAL A 80 -4.78 -9.44 -3.03
N HIS A 81 -4.92 -8.17 -2.64
CA HIS A 81 -3.84 -7.19 -2.70
C HIS A 81 -3.74 -6.35 -1.43
N SER A 82 -2.54 -5.83 -1.16
CA SER A 82 -2.38 -4.66 -0.30
C SER A 82 -2.81 -3.42 -1.08
N MET A 83 -3.75 -2.63 -0.57
CA MET A 83 -4.37 -1.53 -1.34
C MET A 83 -3.37 -0.48 -1.87
N LYS A 84 -2.25 -0.28 -1.16
CA LYS A 84 -1.18 0.64 -1.59
C LYS A 84 -0.42 0.18 -2.84
N ASP A 85 -0.51 -1.11 -3.19
CA ASP A 85 0.15 -1.72 -4.34
C ASP A 85 -0.81 -1.90 -5.54
N VAL A 86 -2.10 -1.59 -5.35
CA VAL A 86 -3.13 -1.72 -6.39
C VAL A 86 -3.06 -0.52 -7.35
N PRO A 87 -2.90 -0.74 -8.67
CA PRO A 87 -2.84 0.34 -9.64
C PRO A 87 -4.14 1.16 -9.66
N MET A 88 -4.07 2.39 -10.18
CA MET A 88 -5.26 3.26 -10.26
C MET A 88 -6.21 2.84 -11.37
N SER A 89 -5.66 2.34 -12.48
CA SER A 89 -6.40 1.79 -13.61
C SER A 89 -6.34 0.26 -13.60
N PHE A 90 -7.44 -0.39 -13.95
CA PHE A 90 -7.53 -1.84 -14.14
C PHE A 90 -7.59 -2.16 -15.64
N PRO A 91 -7.14 -3.35 -16.06
CA PRO A 91 -7.44 -3.87 -17.38
C PRO A 91 -8.95 -3.92 -17.63
N GLU A 92 -9.36 -3.82 -18.89
CA GLU A 92 -10.77 -4.01 -19.27
C GLU A 92 -11.27 -5.36 -18.78
N GLY A 93 -12.48 -5.38 -18.20
CA GLY A 93 -13.08 -6.58 -17.64
C GLY A 93 -12.72 -6.87 -16.18
N LEU A 94 -11.84 -6.10 -15.53
CA LEU A 94 -11.52 -6.24 -14.10
C LEU A 94 -11.94 -5.01 -13.28
N LYS A 95 -12.24 -5.22 -12.00
CA LYS A 95 -12.58 -4.15 -11.05
C LYS A 95 -12.10 -4.45 -9.64
N LEU A 96 -11.74 -3.40 -8.90
CA LEU A 96 -11.65 -3.47 -7.44
C LEU A 96 -13.06 -3.54 -6.85
N ALA A 97 -13.45 -4.73 -6.39
CA ALA A 97 -14.81 -4.98 -5.91
C ALA A 97 -14.96 -4.72 -4.41
N VAL A 98 -13.95 -5.11 -3.62
CA VAL A 98 -14.03 -5.08 -2.16
C VAL A 98 -12.82 -4.40 -1.57
N VAL A 99 -13.06 -3.57 -0.55
CA VAL A 99 -12.04 -3.05 0.34
C VAL A 99 -12.37 -3.53 1.74
N CYS A 100 -11.48 -4.34 2.32
CA CYS A 100 -11.65 -4.88 3.67
C CYS A 100 -11.37 -3.81 4.73
N GLU A 101 -11.72 -4.13 5.98
CA GLU A 101 -11.43 -3.28 7.13
C GLU A 101 -9.93 -2.95 7.22
N ARG A 102 -9.62 -1.69 7.56
CA ARG A 102 -8.25 -1.17 7.60
C ARG A 102 -7.57 -1.53 8.91
N GLU A 103 -6.38 -2.14 8.80
CA GLU A 103 -5.46 -2.31 9.93
C GLU A 103 -4.66 -1.01 10.19
N ASP A 104 -3.82 -0.98 11.23
CA ASP A 104 -2.88 0.10 11.54
C ASP A 104 -2.16 0.66 10.28
N PRO A 105 -2.49 1.89 9.85
CA PRO A 105 -1.96 2.48 8.62
C PRO A 105 -0.58 3.11 8.82
N ALA A 106 -0.06 3.18 10.05
CA ALA A 106 1.20 3.87 10.35
C ALA A 106 2.41 3.18 9.72
N ASP A 107 3.47 3.97 9.53
CA ASP A 107 4.81 3.43 9.35
C ASP A 107 5.42 3.07 10.71
N ALA A 108 6.16 1.97 10.74
CA ALA A 108 6.88 1.48 11.90
C ALA A 108 8.37 1.75 11.74
N PHE A 109 8.97 2.36 12.75
CA PHE A 109 10.41 2.40 12.95
C PHE A 109 10.85 1.09 13.63
N VAL A 110 11.84 0.44 13.01
CA VAL A 110 12.37 -0.85 13.45
C VAL A 110 13.89 -0.75 13.57
N SER A 111 14.42 -1.01 14.75
CA SER A 111 15.85 -1.00 15.05
C SER A 111 16.19 -1.98 16.17
N ASN A 112 17.37 -2.59 16.07
CA ASN A 112 17.91 -3.44 17.13
C ASN A 112 18.65 -2.63 18.21
N LYS A 113 19.01 -1.37 17.92
CA LYS A 113 19.90 -0.55 18.76
C LYS A 113 19.21 0.65 19.38
N PHE A 114 18.25 1.24 18.68
CA PHE A 114 17.62 2.50 19.06
C PHE A 114 16.12 2.33 19.25
N PRO A 115 15.50 2.97 20.25
CA PRO A 115 14.07 2.80 20.50
C PRO A 115 13.17 3.72 19.65
N ALA A 116 13.71 4.79 19.06
CA ALA A 116 12.93 5.77 18.31
C ALA A 116 13.76 6.45 17.21
N LEU A 117 13.09 6.97 16.18
CA LEU A 117 13.70 7.65 15.03
C LEU A 117 14.57 8.84 15.45
N LEU A 118 14.05 9.68 16.36
CA LEU A 118 14.75 10.89 16.80
C LEU A 118 15.97 10.61 17.70
N GLN A 119 16.17 9.36 18.11
CA GLN A 119 17.33 8.93 18.90
C GLN A 119 18.46 8.35 18.05
N LEU A 120 18.31 8.29 16.72
CA LEU A 120 19.40 7.91 15.83
C LEU A 120 20.55 8.92 15.90
N PRO A 121 21.82 8.46 15.92
CA PRO A 121 22.97 9.35 15.82
C PRO A 121 23.07 9.99 14.43
N ASN A 122 23.82 11.09 14.33
CA ASN A 122 24.11 11.73 13.05
C ASN A 122 24.76 10.75 12.07
N GLY A 123 24.30 10.74 10.82
CA GLY A 123 24.82 9.84 9.79
C GLY A 123 24.32 8.39 9.89
N ALA A 124 23.36 8.08 10.76
CA ALA A 124 22.78 6.73 10.88
C ALA A 124 22.22 6.23 9.54
N ARG A 125 22.39 4.94 9.25
CA ARG A 125 21.91 4.32 8.00
C ARG A 125 20.49 3.80 8.19
N VAL A 126 19.53 4.36 7.46
CA VAL A 126 18.11 3.99 7.53
C VAL A 126 17.65 3.35 6.23
N GLY A 127 17.18 2.11 6.33
CA GLY A 127 16.76 1.31 5.17
C GLY A 127 15.32 1.57 4.74
N THR A 128 15.13 2.09 3.53
CA THR A 128 13.84 2.17 2.82
C THR A 128 14.05 2.46 1.33
N SER A 129 13.29 1.78 0.46
CA SER A 129 13.21 2.11 -0.99
C SER A 129 11.92 2.86 -1.37
N SER A 130 11.21 3.42 -0.39
CA SER A 130 10.02 4.25 -0.63
C SER A 130 10.40 5.72 -0.66
N PHE A 131 10.23 6.36 -1.82
CA PHE A 131 10.44 7.80 -1.99
C PHE A 131 9.55 8.63 -1.06
N ARG A 132 8.31 8.20 -0.80
CA ARG A 132 7.41 8.79 0.19
C ARG A 132 8.01 8.82 1.59
N ARG A 133 8.64 7.72 2.03
CA ARG A 133 9.28 7.67 3.35
C ARG A 133 10.55 8.50 3.34
N GLN A 134 11.36 8.35 2.30
CA GLN A 134 12.63 9.04 2.15
C GLN A 134 12.48 10.57 2.28
N CYS A 135 11.58 11.20 1.51
CA CYS A 135 11.43 12.66 1.55
C CYS A 135 11.01 13.16 2.93
N GLN A 136 10.09 12.46 3.60
CA GLN A 136 9.60 12.85 4.92
C GLN A 136 10.67 12.67 6.00
N LEU A 137 11.40 11.54 5.98
CA LEU A 137 12.49 11.30 6.92
C LEU A 137 13.64 12.30 6.74
N GLN A 138 14.01 12.62 5.50
CA GLN A 138 15.06 13.59 5.20
C GLN A 138 14.65 15.03 5.55
N SER A 139 13.37 15.37 5.46
CA SER A 139 12.86 16.68 5.88
C SER A 139 13.01 16.89 7.39
N GLU A 140 12.76 15.84 8.19
CA GLU A 140 12.87 15.88 9.66
C GLU A 140 14.30 15.63 10.16
N ARG A 141 15.07 14.80 9.46
CA ARG A 141 16.41 14.34 9.83
C ARG A 141 17.33 14.39 8.60
N PRO A 142 17.75 15.57 8.14
CA PRO A 142 18.62 15.70 6.96
C PRO A 142 20.00 15.06 7.15
N ASP A 143 20.38 14.76 8.39
CA ASP A 143 21.66 14.15 8.77
C ASP A 143 21.71 12.62 8.61
N ILE A 144 20.58 11.93 8.46
CA ILE A 144 20.57 10.45 8.30
C ILE A 144 20.83 10.04 6.84
N GLN A 145 21.45 8.87 6.68
CA GLN A 145 21.73 8.29 5.37
C GLN A 145 20.59 7.33 4.99
N ILE A 146 19.79 7.69 3.99
CA ILE A 146 18.78 6.78 3.44
C ILE A 146 19.45 5.77 2.52
N CYS A 147 19.24 4.48 2.81
CA CYS A 147 19.81 3.37 2.06
C CYS A 147 18.70 2.50 1.46
N ASP A 148 18.90 2.04 0.22
CA ASP A 148 17.95 1.17 -0.45
C ASP A 148 17.73 -0.13 0.31
N LEU A 149 16.48 -0.58 0.43
CA LEU A 149 16.10 -1.79 1.15
C LEU A 149 14.99 -2.55 0.41
N ARG A 150 15.33 -3.77 -0.04
CA ARG A 150 14.46 -4.67 -0.83
C ARG A 150 14.32 -6.05 -0.20
N GLY A 151 13.37 -6.81 -0.76
CA GLY A 151 12.97 -8.14 -0.29
C GLY A 151 11.61 -8.10 0.41
N ASN A 152 11.11 -9.27 0.78
CA ASN A 152 9.94 -9.39 1.64
C ASN A 152 10.27 -8.94 3.08
N VAL A 153 9.26 -8.87 3.96
CA VAL A 153 9.44 -8.39 5.35
C VAL A 153 10.54 -9.17 6.08
N GLY A 154 10.56 -10.50 5.97
CA GLY A 154 11.57 -11.35 6.62
C GLY A 154 12.98 -11.08 6.12
N THR A 155 13.20 -10.97 4.81
CA THR A 155 14.51 -10.61 4.24
C THR A 155 15.00 -9.26 4.75
N ARG A 156 14.10 -8.27 4.83
CA ARG A 156 14.46 -6.92 5.31
C ARG A 156 14.85 -6.91 6.78
N LEU A 157 14.11 -7.63 7.62
CA LEU A 157 14.45 -7.81 9.04
C LEU A 157 15.78 -8.55 9.20
N GLY A 158 16.03 -9.59 8.39
CA GLY A 158 17.31 -10.30 8.38
C GLY A 158 18.50 -9.39 8.06
N LYS A 159 18.36 -8.47 7.10
CA LYS A 159 19.41 -7.48 6.80
C LYS A 159 19.65 -6.48 7.94
N LEU A 160 18.58 -6.04 8.61
CA LEU A 160 18.70 -5.23 9.83
C LEU A 160 19.46 -6.02 10.92
N ASP A 161 19.11 -7.29 11.11
CA ASP A 161 19.73 -8.18 12.11
C ASP A 161 21.20 -8.46 11.80
N ALA A 162 21.58 -8.48 10.52
CA ALA A 162 22.97 -8.58 10.06
C ALA A 162 23.77 -7.27 10.23
N GLY A 163 23.15 -6.17 10.68
CA GLY A 163 23.82 -4.88 10.89
C GLY A 163 24.06 -4.08 9.62
N GLU A 164 23.38 -4.41 8.51
CA GLU A 164 23.46 -3.62 7.26
C GLU A 164 22.86 -2.22 7.43
N TYR A 165 21.92 -2.06 8.35
CA TYR A 165 21.23 -0.80 8.66
C TYR A 165 21.21 -0.56 10.18
N ASP A 166 21.15 0.70 10.60
CA ASP A 166 20.92 1.06 12.01
C ASP A 166 19.43 1.05 12.35
N ALA A 167 18.58 1.34 11.35
CA ALA A 167 17.14 1.17 11.42
C ALA A 167 16.54 0.91 10.04
N ILE A 168 15.32 0.39 9.98
CA ILE A 168 14.53 0.28 8.75
C ILE A 168 13.12 0.79 8.99
N ILE A 169 12.45 1.26 7.94
CA ILE A 169 11.04 1.66 8.02
C ILE A 169 10.16 0.63 7.30
N LEU A 170 9.16 0.11 8.00
CA LEU A 170 8.18 -0.85 7.50
C LEU A 170 6.75 -0.34 7.73
N ALA A 171 5.73 -1.01 7.19
CA ALA A 171 4.34 -0.67 7.52
C ALA A 171 3.93 -1.47 8.75
N SER A 172 3.28 -0.83 9.73
CA SER A 172 2.85 -1.48 10.98
C SER A 172 1.94 -2.69 10.70
N ALA A 173 0.93 -2.51 9.84
CA ALA A 173 0.05 -3.61 9.42
C ALA A 173 0.81 -4.85 8.90
N GLY A 174 1.90 -4.66 8.17
CA GLY A 174 2.67 -5.80 7.64
C GLY A 174 3.35 -6.62 8.74
N LEU A 175 3.85 -5.94 9.79
CA LEU A 175 4.47 -6.59 10.95
C LEU A 175 3.41 -7.26 11.83
N ILE A 176 2.29 -6.58 12.10
CA ILE A 176 1.18 -7.11 12.90
C ILE A 176 0.63 -8.41 12.29
N ARG A 177 0.34 -8.39 10.99
CA ARG A 177 -0.18 -9.54 10.25
C ARG A 177 0.73 -10.76 10.33
N LEU A 178 2.04 -10.54 10.34
CA LEU A 178 3.03 -11.62 10.44
C LEU A 178 3.35 -12.03 11.89
N GLY A 179 2.65 -11.49 12.90
CA GLY A 179 2.95 -11.76 14.32
C GLY A 179 4.25 -11.12 14.81
N LEU A 180 4.77 -10.13 14.08
CA LEU A 180 6.05 -9.46 14.32
C LEU A 180 5.89 -8.09 14.96
N GLN A 181 4.75 -7.83 15.63
CA GLN A 181 4.49 -6.54 16.30
C GLN A 181 5.54 -6.17 17.37
N HIS A 182 6.20 -7.16 17.96
CA HIS A 182 7.30 -6.95 18.92
C HIS A 182 8.54 -6.30 18.29
N ARG A 183 8.65 -6.31 16.95
CA ARG A 183 9.72 -5.61 16.22
C ARG A 183 9.42 -4.11 16.04
N ILE A 184 8.21 -3.65 16.35
CA ILE A 184 7.86 -2.22 16.23
C ILE A 184 8.42 -1.50 17.46
N ASN A 185 9.51 -0.77 17.28
CA ASN A 185 10.06 0.06 18.35
C ASN A 185 9.20 1.33 18.54
N GLU A 186 8.81 1.96 17.43
CA GLU A 186 7.99 3.17 17.42
C GLU A 186 7.01 3.12 16.23
N ARG A 187 5.75 3.48 16.48
CA ARG A 187 4.79 3.83 15.42
C ARG A 187 4.96 5.30 15.12
N LEU A 188 5.38 5.63 13.90
CA LEU A 188 5.62 7.02 13.51
C LEU A 188 4.27 7.76 13.46
N SER A 189 4.24 8.96 14.05
CA SER A 189 3.08 9.84 13.95
C SER A 189 2.85 10.25 12.49
N PHE A 190 1.62 10.64 12.15
CA PHE A 190 1.29 11.08 10.79
C PHE A 190 1.92 12.43 10.43
N ASP A 191 2.44 13.17 11.40
CA ASP A 191 3.23 14.38 11.17
C ASP A 191 4.64 14.03 10.68
N LEU A 192 5.27 13.01 11.29
CA LEU A 192 6.60 12.48 10.90
C LEU A 192 6.55 11.64 9.62
N SER A 193 5.51 10.82 9.45
CA SER A 193 5.38 9.95 8.28
C SER A 193 3.93 9.71 7.91
N LEU A 194 3.40 10.57 7.04
CA LEU A 194 2.08 10.41 6.48
C LEU A 194 2.02 9.12 5.61
N PRO A 195 1.03 8.25 5.79
CA PRO A 195 0.93 6.97 5.09
C PRO A 195 0.80 7.05 3.57
N ALA A 196 1.14 5.95 2.89
CA ALA A 196 0.74 5.76 1.50
C ALA A 196 -0.78 5.55 1.40
N GLY A 197 -1.38 5.99 0.30
CA GLY A 197 -2.80 5.76 0.04
C GLY A 197 -3.15 4.28 0.09
N GLY A 198 -4.17 3.92 0.88
CA GLY A 198 -4.59 2.55 1.11
C GLY A 198 -3.67 1.71 2.02
N GLN A 199 -2.60 2.26 2.60
CA GLN A 199 -1.76 1.50 3.53
C GLN A 199 -2.59 0.97 4.71
N GLY A 200 -2.45 -0.32 5.03
CA GLY A 200 -3.23 -1.00 6.06
C GLY A 200 -4.49 -1.70 5.55
N ALA A 201 -5.03 -1.34 4.38
CA ALA A 201 -6.20 -2.00 3.80
C ALA A 201 -5.83 -3.16 2.87
N VAL A 202 -6.69 -4.17 2.83
CA VAL A 202 -6.66 -5.26 1.84
C VAL A 202 -7.75 -4.97 0.80
N GLY A 203 -7.41 -5.13 -0.48
CA GLY A 203 -8.34 -5.02 -1.60
C GLY A 203 -8.55 -6.37 -2.27
N ILE A 204 -9.76 -6.58 -2.79
CA ILE A 204 -10.12 -7.74 -3.59
C ILE A 204 -10.55 -7.28 -4.97
N GLU A 205 -9.83 -7.74 -5.98
CA GLU A 205 -10.12 -7.57 -7.39
C GLU A 205 -10.90 -8.78 -7.92
N CYS A 206 -11.83 -8.56 -8.84
CA CYS A 206 -12.53 -9.63 -9.54
C CYS A 206 -12.90 -9.21 -10.97
N ARG A 207 -13.45 -10.14 -11.75
CA ARG A 207 -14.04 -9.83 -13.05
C ARG A 207 -15.26 -8.92 -12.90
N ALA A 208 -15.41 -7.97 -13.82
CA ALA A 208 -16.44 -6.95 -13.75
C ALA A 208 -17.85 -7.51 -13.98
N ASP A 209 -17.95 -8.53 -14.84
CA ASP A 209 -19.16 -9.22 -15.29
C ASP A 209 -19.53 -10.46 -14.44
N ASP A 210 -18.70 -10.83 -13.46
CA ASP A 210 -18.93 -11.98 -12.59
C ASP A 210 -19.75 -11.59 -11.34
N GLU A 211 -21.06 -11.45 -11.54
CA GLU A 211 -22.00 -11.10 -10.47
C GLU A 211 -22.02 -12.16 -9.34
N LYS A 212 -21.90 -13.44 -9.69
CA LYS A 212 -21.89 -14.54 -8.70
C LYS A 212 -20.71 -14.42 -7.75
N THR A 213 -19.51 -14.20 -8.27
CA THR A 213 -18.32 -13.99 -7.42
C THR A 213 -18.48 -12.72 -6.59
N TYR A 214 -19.00 -11.64 -7.18
CA TYR A 214 -19.24 -10.38 -6.47
C TYR A 214 -20.19 -10.56 -5.27
N GLU A 215 -21.30 -11.29 -5.46
CA GLU A 215 -22.29 -11.56 -4.41
C GLU A 215 -21.69 -12.33 -3.22
N LEU A 216 -20.74 -13.23 -3.48
CA LEU A 216 -20.06 -14.00 -2.44
C LEU A 216 -19.08 -13.12 -1.65
N ILE A 217 -18.33 -12.24 -2.30
CA ILE A 217 -17.26 -11.48 -1.64
C ILE A 217 -17.71 -10.18 -0.98
N GLN A 218 -18.87 -9.61 -1.37
CA GLN A 218 -19.32 -8.31 -0.85
C GLN A 218 -19.50 -8.26 0.68
N CYS A 219 -19.69 -9.42 1.33
CA CYS A 219 -19.77 -9.54 2.78
C CYS A 219 -18.49 -9.04 3.50
N LEU A 220 -17.36 -8.96 2.79
CA LEU A 220 -16.08 -8.49 3.32
C LEU A 220 -15.85 -6.98 3.11
N HIS A 221 -16.79 -6.28 2.47
CA HIS A 221 -16.66 -4.87 2.17
C HIS A 221 -16.88 -4.01 3.40
N HIS A 222 -15.85 -3.25 3.78
CA HIS A 222 -15.92 -2.30 4.88
C HIS A 222 -16.11 -0.87 4.34
N HIS A 223 -17.33 -0.36 4.44
CA HIS A 223 -17.75 0.89 3.80
C HIS A 223 -16.91 2.11 4.21
N GLU A 224 -16.61 2.28 5.50
CA GLU A 224 -15.82 3.41 5.97
C GLU A 224 -14.38 3.37 5.42
N THR A 225 -13.77 2.18 5.37
CA THR A 225 -12.44 2.03 4.76
C THR A 225 -12.48 2.30 3.26
N ALA A 226 -13.51 1.85 2.56
CA ALA A 226 -13.68 2.12 1.13
C ALA A 226 -13.77 3.63 0.84
N ILE A 227 -14.52 4.40 1.64
CA ILE A 227 -14.60 5.87 1.53
C ILE A 227 -13.21 6.51 1.69
N ARG A 228 -12.48 6.15 2.76
CA ARG A 228 -11.14 6.67 3.04
C ARG A 228 -10.18 6.37 1.89
N VAL A 229 -10.13 5.11 1.46
CA VAL A 229 -9.25 4.67 0.38
C VAL A 229 -9.63 5.29 -0.97
N SER A 230 -10.92 5.56 -1.22
CA SER A 230 -11.38 6.26 -2.44
C SER A 230 -10.81 7.68 -2.51
N ALA A 231 -10.88 8.44 -1.41
CA ALA A 231 -10.28 9.78 -1.33
C ALA A 231 -8.76 9.75 -1.53
N GLU A 232 -8.08 8.81 -0.86
CA GLU A 232 -6.62 8.67 -0.93
C GLU A 232 -6.12 8.26 -2.33
N ARG A 233 -6.85 7.36 -2.99
CA ARG A 233 -6.53 6.91 -4.35
C ARG A 233 -6.75 8.01 -5.37
N ALA A 234 -7.81 8.81 -5.21
CA ALA A 234 -8.08 9.94 -6.09
C ALA A 234 -6.96 10.99 -6.09
N VAL A 235 -6.28 11.19 -4.95
CA VAL A 235 -5.07 12.04 -4.91
C VAL A 235 -3.98 11.46 -5.80
N ASN A 236 -3.65 10.17 -5.60
CA ASN A 236 -2.56 9.52 -6.34
C ASN A 236 -2.86 9.46 -7.85
N GLU A 237 -4.10 9.13 -8.22
CA GLU A 237 -4.54 9.10 -9.62
C GLU A 237 -4.41 10.48 -10.28
N ARG A 238 -4.88 11.55 -9.61
CA ARG A 238 -4.85 12.91 -10.15
C ARG A 238 -3.43 13.47 -10.31
N LEU A 239 -2.50 12.99 -9.48
CA LEU A 239 -1.08 13.33 -9.53
C LEU A 239 -0.27 12.42 -10.48
N ASP A 240 -0.93 11.54 -11.24
CA ASP A 240 -0.28 10.55 -12.10
C ASP A 240 0.71 9.64 -11.33
N GLY A 241 0.43 9.41 -10.05
CA GLY A 241 1.30 8.68 -9.14
C GLY A 241 1.40 7.18 -9.45
N GLY A 242 2.62 6.70 -9.68
CA GLY A 242 2.95 5.27 -9.75
C GLY A 242 3.26 4.65 -8.37
N CYS A 243 3.77 3.41 -8.33
CA CYS A 243 4.16 2.76 -7.06
C CYS A 243 5.45 3.35 -6.44
N GLN A 244 6.20 4.17 -7.18
CA GLN A 244 7.46 4.80 -6.74
C GLN A 244 7.43 6.32 -6.95
N VAL A 245 6.52 6.99 -6.27
CA VAL A 245 6.46 8.46 -6.22
C VAL A 245 6.51 8.94 -4.78
N PRO A 246 7.03 10.15 -4.51
CA PRO A 246 7.10 10.72 -3.17
C PRO A 246 5.76 11.32 -2.73
N ILE A 247 4.68 10.56 -2.89
CA ILE A 247 3.31 10.97 -2.55
C ILE A 247 2.86 10.24 -1.28
N ALA A 248 2.31 10.98 -0.33
CA ALA A 248 1.54 10.42 0.77
C ALA A 248 0.09 10.92 0.71
N SER A 249 -0.85 10.10 1.14
CA SER A 249 -2.26 10.47 1.20
C SER A 249 -2.96 9.61 2.24
N TYR A 250 -3.63 10.27 3.18
CA TYR A 250 -4.30 9.60 4.29
C TYR A 250 -5.57 10.35 4.68
N ALA A 251 -6.67 9.60 4.71
CA ALA A 251 -8.00 10.06 5.08
C ALA A 251 -8.44 9.46 6.40
N GLU A 252 -9.20 10.23 7.16
CA GLU A 252 -9.94 9.81 8.35
C GLU A 252 -11.41 10.16 8.18
N VAL A 253 -12.30 9.34 8.73
CA VAL A 253 -13.74 9.61 8.72
C VAL A 253 -14.19 9.84 10.15
N GLN A 254 -14.90 10.94 10.37
CA GLN A 254 -15.54 11.23 11.65
C GLN A 254 -16.86 11.94 11.40
N GLN A 255 -17.95 11.43 11.99
CA GLN A 255 -19.28 12.05 11.95
C GLN A 255 -19.76 12.42 10.53
N GLY A 256 -19.55 11.53 9.54
CA GLY A 256 -19.99 11.74 8.15
C GLY A 256 -19.11 12.70 7.33
N SER A 257 -18.00 13.18 7.90
CA SER A 257 -16.99 14.00 7.25
C SER A 257 -15.70 13.20 7.02
N VAL A 258 -15.05 13.43 5.88
CA VAL A 258 -13.72 12.92 5.55
C VAL A 258 -12.72 14.05 5.78
N PHE A 259 -11.71 13.84 6.61
CA PHE A 259 -10.53 14.70 6.70
C PHE A 259 -9.39 14.04 5.92
N LEU A 260 -8.98 14.66 4.81
CA LEU A 260 -7.93 14.16 3.93
C LEU A 260 -6.69 15.03 4.04
N ARG A 261 -5.55 14.40 4.27
CA ARG A 261 -4.21 14.99 4.21
C ARG A 261 -3.41 14.35 3.09
N ALA A 262 -2.63 15.14 2.37
CA ALA A 262 -1.70 14.64 1.37
C ALA A 262 -0.45 15.53 1.27
N LEU A 263 0.60 14.96 0.70
CA LEU A 263 1.85 15.69 0.41
C LEU A 263 2.57 15.13 -0.81
N VAL A 264 3.41 15.97 -1.41
CA VAL A 264 4.43 15.61 -2.40
C VAL A 264 5.76 16.22 -1.98
N GLY A 265 6.83 15.44 -1.98
CA GLY A 265 8.14 15.88 -1.47
C GLY A 265 9.32 15.60 -2.38
N ALA A 266 10.31 16.50 -2.39
CA ALA A 266 11.61 16.25 -2.99
C ALA A 266 12.34 15.15 -2.22
N LEU A 267 13.11 14.28 -2.89
CA LEU A 267 13.74 13.11 -2.25
C LEU A 267 14.75 13.46 -1.16
N ASP A 268 15.35 14.63 -1.22
CA ASP A 268 16.27 15.16 -0.21
C ASP A 268 15.54 15.86 0.95
N GLY A 269 14.21 15.89 0.93
CA GLY A 269 13.38 16.52 1.96
C GLY A 269 13.43 18.05 1.97
N SER A 270 14.12 18.69 1.01
CA SER A 270 14.30 20.15 0.94
C SER A 270 13.00 20.92 0.74
N VAL A 271 12.05 20.30 0.03
CA VAL A 271 10.72 20.86 -0.26
C VAL A 271 9.67 19.78 -0.04
N ILE A 272 8.65 20.09 0.78
CA ILE A 272 7.47 19.26 0.99
C ILE A 272 6.23 20.14 0.78
N TYR A 273 5.47 19.90 -0.29
CA TYR A 273 4.15 20.50 -0.47
C TYR A 273 3.12 19.71 0.31
N ARG A 274 2.27 20.40 1.07
CA ARG A 274 1.24 19.78 1.91
C ARG A 274 -0.12 20.38 1.58
N SER A 275 -1.15 19.54 1.61
CA SER A 275 -2.53 19.97 1.47
C SER A 275 -3.43 19.15 2.39
N GLN A 276 -4.44 19.80 2.95
CA GLN A 276 -5.43 19.15 3.79
C GLN A 276 -6.80 19.79 3.58
N LYS A 277 -7.84 18.97 3.45
CA LYS A 277 -9.22 19.43 3.26
C LYS A 277 -10.18 18.48 3.97
N SER A 278 -11.33 19.03 4.36
CA SER A 278 -12.46 18.24 4.87
C SER A 278 -13.64 18.33 3.91
N GLY A 279 -14.43 17.26 3.81
CA GLY A 279 -15.60 17.21 2.93
C GLY A 279 -16.57 16.09 3.30
N SER A 280 -17.72 16.05 2.64
CA SER A 280 -18.71 14.98 2.83
C SER A 280 -18.13 13.62 2.43
N THR A 281 -18.52 12.56 3.14
CA THR A 281 -18.24 11.17 2.74
C THR A 281 -18.73 10.82 1.34
N GLN A 282 -19.79 11.47 0.86
CA GLN A 282 -20.34 11.29 -0.49
C GLN A 282 -19.39 11.86 -1.57
N ASP A 283 -18.59 12.88 -1.23
CA ASP A 283 -17.70 13.58 -2.14
C ASP A 283 -16.23 13.14 -1.98
N ALA A 284 -15.98 12.02 -1.30
CA ALA A 284 -14.64 11.55 -0.93
C ALA A 284 -13.65 11.54 -2.11
N ARG A 285 -14.08 11.06 -3.29
CA ARG A 285 -13.27 11.08 -4.50
C ARG A 285 -12.98 12.50 -5.00
N GLN A 286 -14.00 13.36 -5.02
CA GLN A 286 -13.85 14.75 -5.47
C GLN A 286 -12.95 15.56 -4.51
N LEU A 287 -13.03 15.28 -3.21
CA LEU A 287 -12.14 15.82 -2.20
C LEU A 287 -10.67 15.46 -2.51
N GLY A 288 -10.41 14.20 -2.87
CA GLY A 288 -9.07 13.75 -3.28
C GLY A 288 -8.54 14.47 -4.51
N ILE A 289 -9.38 14.68 -5.53
CA ILE A 289 -9.01 15.46 -6.72
C ILE A 289 -8.67 16.91 -6.32
N SER A 290 -9.50 17.53 -5.49
CA SER A 290 -9.30 18.92 -5.04
C SER A 290 -8.01 19.08 -4.21
N VAL A 291 -7.66 18.10 -3.38
CA VAL A 291 -6.39 18.08 -2.62
C VAL A 291 -5.20 17.93 -3.56
N ALA A 292 -5.28 17.06 -4.57
CA ALA A 292 -4.22 16.92 -5.56
C ALA A 292 -4.03 18.19 -6.41
N GLU A 293 -5.11 18.87 -6.81
CA GLU A 293 -5.03 20.13 -7.56
C GLU A 293 -4.39 21.26 -6.76
N ASP A 294 -4.65 21.30 -5.45
CA ASP A 294 -3.98 22.22 -4.53
C ASP A 294 -2.48 21.91 -4.42
N LEU A 295 -2.08 20.64 -4.37
CA LEU A 295 -0.66 20.27 -4.41
C LEU A 295 0.00 20.68 -5.74
N LEU A 296 -0.71 20.52 -6.86
CA LEU A 296 -0.23 20.92 -8.18
C LEU A 296 -0.04 22.43 -8.30
N SER A 297 -0.95 23.23 -7.74
CA SER A 297 -0.84 24.69 -7.74
C SER A 297 0.34 25.20 -6.91
N GLN A 298 0.73 24.46 -5.87
CA GLN A 298 1.92 24.74 -5.07
C GLN A 298 3.24 24.41 -5.78
N GLY A 299 3.20 23.58 -6.83
CA GLY A 299 4.39 23.20 -7.61
C GLY A 299 4.72 21.71 -7.60
N ALA A 300 3.85 20.83 -7.07
CA ALA A 300 4.13 19.40 -6.98
C ALA A 300 4.50 18.74 -8.33
N ARG A 301 4.02 19.28 -9.46
CA ARG A 301 4.33 18.75 -10.80
C ARG A 301 5.84 18.71 -11.09
N SER A 302 6.59 19.75 -10.69
CA SER A 302 8.03 19.82 -10.95
C SER A 302 8.79 18.70 -10.24
N ILE A 303 8.39 18.36 -9.01
CA ILE A 303 8.96 17.25 -8.24
C ILE A 303 8.63 15.93 -8.94
N LEU A 304 7.37 15.70 -9.31
CA LEU A 304 6.95 14.45 -9.94
C LEU A 304 7.67 14.21 -11.28
N ASP A 305 7.74 15.22 -12.15
CA ASP A 305 8.45 15.14 -13.44
C ASP A 305 9.96 14.88 -13.26
N SER A 306 10.55 15.38 -12.17
CA SER A 306 11.96 15.12 -11.86
C SER A 306 12.23 13.65 -11.53
N ILE A 307 11.27 12.97 -10.89
CA ILE A 307 11.38 11.55 -10.53
C ILE A 307 11.23 10.68 -11.77
N GLU A 308 10.28 10.99 -12.65
CA GLU A 308 10.08 10.24 -13.90
C GLU A 308 11.34 10.24 -14.79
N LYS A 309 12.12 11.32 -14.78
CA LYS A 309 13.40 11.39 -15.51
C LYS A 309 14.51 10.55 -14.88
N MET A 310 14.41 10.20 -13.60
CA MET A 310 15.37 9.36 -12.89
C MET A 310 15.07 7.86 -13.05
N THR A 311 13.83 7.50 -13.43
CA THR A 311 13.34 6.13 -13.54
C THR A 311 13.32 5.63 -14.97
#